data_AF-A0A1B4FM82-F1
#
_entry.id   AF-A0A1B4FM82-F1
#
_cell.length_a   1.000
_cell.length_b   1.000
_cell.length_c   1.000
_cell.angle_alpha   90.00
_cell.angle_beta   90.00
_cell.angle_gamma   90.00
#
_symmetry.space_group_name_H-M   'P 1'
#
loop_
_entity.id
_entity.type
_entity.pdbx_description
1 polymer ?
#
loop_
_entity_poly.entity_id
_entity_poly.type
_entity_poly.pdbx_seq_one_letter_code
_entity_poly.pdbx_strand_id
1 'polypeptide(L)' 'MVRLTSLEETLFADDTGEARDRLIAMLASVAARHENRPDTIRFAANAARDVINTLWARYHGMPADKSDVLPRG' A
#
# COMPACT_ATOMS: atom_id res chain seq x y z
N MET A 1 22.83 5.90 -7.84
CA MET A 1 21.89 6.85 -7.18
C MET A 1 20.49 6.50 -7.66
N VAL A 2 19.69 5.81 -6.83
CA VAL A 2 18.31 5.45 -7.17
C VAL A 2 17.45 6.69 -6.90
N ARG A 3 16.78 7.25 -7.91
CA ARG A 3 15.81 8.32 -7.70
C ARG A 3 14.56 7.68 -7.13
N LEU A 4 14.40 7.78 -5.81
CA LEU A 4 13.15 7.44 -5.14
C LEU A 4 12.08 8.41 -5.67
N THR A 5 10.94 7.87 -6.09
CA THR A 5 9.76 8.70 -6.34
C THR A 5 9.34 9.38 -5.03
N SER A 6 8.67 10.54 -5.08
CA SER A 6 8.27 11.27 -3.85
C SER A 6 7.44 10.41 -2.87
N LEU A 7 6.74 9.39 -3.39
CA LEU A 7 6.04 8.38 -2.59
C LEU A 7 7.04 7.53 -1.78
N GLU A 8 8.09 7.04 -2.41
CA GLU A 8 9.07 6.18 -1.77
C GLU A 8 9.90 6.94 -0.73
N GLU A 9 10.23 8.21 -0.98
CA GLU A 9 10.92 9.05 0.00
C GLU A 9 10.04 9.31 1.24
N THR A 10 8.74 9.56 1.02
CA THR A 10 7.77 9.72 2.11
C THR A 10 7.62 8.44 2.93
N LEU A 11 7.54 7.27 2.28
CA LEU A 11 7.42 5.98 2.97
C LEU A 11 8.72 5.55 3.67
N PHE A 12 9.87 5.94 3.12
CA PHE A 12 11.18 5.70 3.74
C PHE A 12 11.35 6.52 5.03
N ALA A 13 10.89 7.77 5.05
CA ALA A 13 10.94 8.65 6.22
C ALA A 13 9.85 8.36 7.27
N ASP A 14 8.89 7.48 6.97
CA ASP A 14 7.72 7.19 7.80
C ASP A 14 7.99 6.02 8.76
N ASP A 15 8.75 6.22 9.83
CA ASP A 15 9.03 5.18 10.85
C ASP A 15 7.80 4.73 11.64
N THR A 16 6.75 5.56 11.73
CA THR A 16 5.55 5.28 12.51
C THR A 16 4.45 4.55 11.73
N GLY A 17 4.51 4.55 10.40
CA GLY A 17 3.44 4.01 9.54
C GLY A 17 2.25 4.96 9.34
N GLU A 18 2.27 6.18 9.90
CA GLU A 18 1.14 7.11 9.81
C GLU A 18 0.92 7.63 8.39
N ALA A 19 2.00 7.87 7.63
CA ALA A 19 1.88 8.28 6.23
C ALA A 19 1.35 7.13 5.38
N ARG A 20 1.80 5.89 5.63
CA ARG A 20 1.22 4.68 5.04
C ARG A 20 -0.28 4.60 5.30
N ASP A 21 -0.72 4.71 6.55
CA ASP A 21 -2.14 4.57 6.91
C ASP A 21 -3.00 5.68 6.30
N ARG A 22 -2.50 6.93 6.25
CA ARG A 22 -3.18 8.03 5.54
C ARG A 22 -3.37 7.73 4.06
N LEU A 23 -2.35 7.21 3.37
CA LEU A 23 -2.45 6.88 1.95
C LEU A 23 -3.46 5.75 1.70
N ILE A 24 -3.48 4.74 2.55
CA ILE A 24 -4.44 3.63 2.49
C ILE A 24 -5.87 4.14 2.74
N ALA A 25 -6.07 4.99 3.75
CA ALA A 25 -7.37 5.59 4.04
C ALA A 25 -7.87 6.46 2.88
N MET A 26 -6.97 7.18 2.22
CA MET A 26 -7.30 8.00 1.04
C MET A 26 -7.72 7.13 -0.15
N LEU A 27 -7.01 6.03 -0.42
CA LEU A 27 -7.37 5.04 -1.44
C LEU A 27 -8.74 4.41 -1.16
N ALA A 28 -9.02 4.05 0.09
CA ALA A 28 -10.31 3.52 0.50
C ALA A 28 -11.44 4.54 0.32
N SER A 29 -11.20 5.81 0.66
CA SER A 29 -12.16 6.90 0.45
C SER A 29 -12.45 7.14 -1.03
N VAL A 30 -11.43 7.11 -1.90
CA VAL A 30 -11.60 7.25 -3.35
C VAL A 30 -12.37 6.05 -3.91
N ALA A 31 -12.07 4.83 -3.46
CA ALA A 31 -12.82 3.64 -3.87
C ALA A 31 -14.30 3.71 -3.44
N ALA A 32 -14.57 4.19 -2.22
CA ALA A 32 -15.93 4.37 -1.72
C ALA A 32 -16.73 5.44 -2.51
N ARG A 33 -16.06 6.45 -3.08
CA ARG A 33 -16.72 7.50 -3.89
C ARG A 33 -17.10 7.03 -5.30
N HIS A 34 -16.55 5.91 -5.78
CA HIS A 34 -16.74 5.39 -7.13
C HIS A 34 -17.66 4.15 -7.16
N GLU A 35 -18.82 4.22 -6.48
CA GLU A 35 -19.83 3.14 -6.42
C GLU A 35 -20.33 2.65 -7.79
N ASN A 36 -20.17 3.44 -8.87
CA ASN A 36 -20.62 3.08 -10.22
C ASN A 36 -19.66 2.16 -11.00
N ARG A 37 -18.42 1.94 -10.54
CA ARG A 37 -17.48 0.94 -11.10
C ARG A 37 -16.66 0.27 -9.99
N PRO A 38 -17.32 -0.52 -9.13
CA PRO A 38 -16.74 -0.97 -7.87
C PRO A 38 -15.56 -1.94 -8.09
N ASP A 39 -15.62 -2.84 -9.07
CA ASP A 39 -14.65 -3.94 -9.16
C ASP A 39 -13.26 -3.48 -9.59
N THR A 40 -13.15 -2.66 -10.64
CA THR A 40 -11.85 -2.22 -11.17
C THR A 40 -11.18 -1.20 -10.25
N ILE A 41 -11.96 -0.26 -9.69
CA ILE A 41 -11.43 0.75 -8.76
C ILE A 41 -11.03 0.09 -7.44
N ARG A 42 -11.82 -0.86 -6.92
CA ARG A 42 -11.49 -1.59 -5.69
C ARG A 42 -10.28 -2.50 -5.89
N PHE A 43 -10.15 -3.14 -7.06
CA PHE A 43 -8.97 -3.93 -7.40
C PHE A 43 -7.72 -3.05 -7.47
N ALA A 44 -7.79 -1.91 -8.15
CA ALA A 44 -6.69 -0.96 -8.23
C ALA A 44 -6.31 -0.38 -6.85
N ALA A 45 -7.30 -0.07 -6.00
CA ALA A 45 -7.07 0.41 -4.64
C ALA A 45 -6.41 -0.66 -3.76
N ASN A 46 -6.85 -1.92 -3.86
CA ASN A 46 -6.22 -3.03 -3.16
C ASN A 46 -4.78 -3.28 -3.64
N ALA A 47 -4.55 -3.26 -4.95
CA ALA A 47 -3.20 -3.39 -5.51
C ALA A 47 -2.27 -2.25 -5.06
N ALA A 48 -2.78 -1.01 -5.03
CA ALA A 48 -2.03 0.14 -4.52
C ALA A 48 -1.72 0.01 -3.03
N ARG A 49 -2.67 -0.48 -2.23
CA ARG A 49 -2.45 -0.78 -0.80
C ARG A 49 -1.34 -1.81 -0.60
N ASP A 50 -1.34 -2.89 -1.38
CA ASP A 50 -0.29 -3.92 -1.33
C ASP A 50 1.09 -3.37 -1.65
N VAL A 51 1.19 -2.51 -2.68
CA VAL A 51 2.45 -1.86 -3.06
C VAL A 51 2.95 -0.95 -1.94
N ILE A 52 2.08 -0.14 -1.33
CA ILE A 52 2.45 0.75 -0.22
C ILE A 52 2.92 -0.07 0.98
N ASN A 53 2.20 -1.12 1.36
CA ASN A 53 2.59 -2.03 2.45
C ASN A 53 3.95 -2.68 2.18
N THR A 54 4.16 -3.17 0.96
CA THR A 54 5.39 -3.86 0.57
C THR A 54 6.58 -2.90 0.58
N LEU A 55 6.41 -1.67 0.06
CA LEU A 55 7.45 -0.65 0.07
C LEU A 55 7.82 -0.24 1.50
N TRP A 56 6.83 0.05 2.33
CA TRP A 56 7.05 0.43 3.72
C TRP A 56 7.76 -0.69 4.50
N ALA A 57 7.28 -1.93 4.41
CA ALA A 57 7.91 -3.08 5.05
C ALA A 57 9.36 -3.31 4.58
N ARG A 58 9.64 -3.07 3.29
CA ARG A 58 10.99 -3.16 2.72
C ARG A 58 11.93 -2.12 3.30
N TYR A 59 11.47 -0.90 3.53
CA TYR A 59 12.30 0.18 4.08
C TYR A 59 12.55 0.01 5.58
N HIS A 60 11.55 -0.49 6.33
CA HIS A 60 11.62 -0.62 7.79
C HIS A 60 12.04 -2.01 8.28
N GLY A 61 12.42 -2.92 7.36
CA GLY A 61 12.89 -4.27 7.70
C GLY A 61 11.83 -5.15 8.38
N MET A 62 10.57 -4.73 8.37
CA MET A 62 9.47 -5.56 8.87
C MET A 62 9.21 -6.69 7.88
N PRO A 63 8.85 -7.91 8.36
CA PRO A 63 8.29 -8.89 7.46
C PRO A 63 7.07 -8.21 6.84
N ALA A 64 7.12 -7.97 5.52
CA ALA A 64 5.91 -7.65 4.79
C ALA A 64 4.94 -8.75 5.21
N ASP A 65 3.85 -8.36 5.88
CA ASP A 65 2.76 -9.27 6.23
C ASP A 65 2.18 -9.73 4.89
N LYS A 66 2.90 -10.67 4.28
CA LYS A 66 2.41 -11.61 3.33
C LYS A 66 1.37 -12.32 4.16
N SER A 67 0.13 -11.85 4.03
CA SER A 67 -1.02 -12.73 4.13
C SER A 67 -0.61 -14.00 3.41
N ASP A 68 -0.32 -15.00 4.24
CA ASP A 68 0.36 -16.23 3.94
C ASP A 68 -0.25 -16.81 2.66
N VAL A 69 0.54 -16.80 1.58
CA VAL A 69 0.24 -17.59 0.40
C VAL A 69 0.35 -19.03 0.88
N LEU A 70 -0.80 -19.57 1.29
CA LEU A 70 -1.02 -20.95 1.69
C LEU A 70 -0.15 -21.90 0.85
N PRO A 71 0.57 -22.86 1.46
CA PRO A 71 1.26 -23.88 0.70
C PRO A 71 0.20 -24.69 -0.06
N ARG A 72 0.28 -24.68 -1.40
CA ARG A 72 -0.39 -25.69 -2.22
C ARG A 72 0.21 -27.05 -1.88
N GLY A 73 -0.47 -27.79 -1.00
CA GLY A 73 -0.36 -29.23 -0.83
C GLY A 73 -1.54 -29.91 -1.49
#